data_AF-A0A2N6N9V2-F1
#
_entry.id   AF-A0A2N6N9V2-F1
#
_cell.length_a   1.000
_cell.length_b   1.000
_cell.length_c   1.000
_cell.angle_alpha   90.00
_cell.angle_beta   90.00
_cell.angle_gamma   90.00
#
_symmetry.space_group_name_H-M   'P 1'
#
loop_
_entity.id
_entity.type
_entity.pdbx_description
1 polymer ?
#
loop_
_entity_poly.entity_id
_entity_poly.type
_entity_poly.pdbx_seq_one_letter_code
_entity_poly.pdbx_strand_id
1 'polypeptide(L)'
;MSTMQVVAVAGGTGKLGRTIVEAILQSSEYEVIILSRKLEKDIGAPIVPTDYYDTKAITKILEDRNVHTLVSAITMGSPADGRPPPEIQLIQAADASKCTKRMISSDWGFPHTKELSFRIRI
;
A
#
# COMPACT_ATOMS: atom_id res chain seq x y z
N MET A 1 26.43 -0.17 8.00
CA MET A 1 25.80 0.79 7.06
C MET A 1 24.32 0.49 7.05
N SER A 2 23.48 1.38 7.57
CA SER A 2 22.03 1.28 7.41
C SER A 2 21.71 1.52 5.94
N THR A 3 21.39 0.46 5.20
CA THR A 3 20.91 0.58 3.82
C THR A 3 19.55 1.24 3.84
N MET A 4 19.38 2.33 3.09
CA MET A 4 18.11 3.04 2.93
C MET A 4 17.04 2.05 2.46
N GLN A 5 15.94 1.92 3.21
CA GLN A 5 14.91 0.91 2.90
C GLN A 5 13.86 1.51 1.97
N VAL A 6 13.45 0.75 0.95
CA VAL A 6 12.40 1.17 0.02
C VAL A 6 11.03 0.83 0.58
N VAL A 7 10.15 1.83 0.63
CA VAL A 7 8.75 1.74 1.03
C VAL A 7 7.86 1.95 -0.19
N ALA A 8 6.97 1.00 -0.48
CA ALA A 8 5.92 1.19 -1.48
C ALA A 8 4.61 1.59 -0.81
N VAL A 9 3.96 2.63 -1.32
CA VAL A 9 2.64 3.06 -0.82
C VAL A 9 1.59 2.83 -1.90
N ALA A 10 0.74 1.80 -1.71
CA ALA A 10 -0.41 1.54 -2.55
C ALA A 10 -1.54 2.54 -2.23
N GLY A 11 -2.05 3.23 -3.25
CA GLY A 11 -2.98 4.33 -3.07
C GLY A 11 -2.30 5.62 -2.61
N GLY A 12 -0.98 5.74 -2.80
CA GLY A 12 -0.18 6.90 -2.39
C GLY A 12 -0.57 8.23 -3.04
N THR A 13 -1.39 8.24 -4.09
CA THR A 13 -1.95 9.48 -4.67
C THR A 13 -3.25 9.94 -4.01
N GLY A 14 -3.91 9.07 -3.23
CA GLY A 14 -5.13 9.41 -2.49
C GLY A 14 -4.85 10.33 -1.30
N LYS A 15 -5.90 10.90 -0.68
CA LYS A 15 -5.76 11.88 0.41
C LYS A 15 -4.81 11.39 1.53
N LEU A 16 -5.08 10.21 2.08
CA LEU A 16 -4.28 9.65 3.16
C LEU A 16 -2.93 9.11 2.68
N GLY A 17 -2.94 8.34 1.58
CA GLY A 17 -1.72 7.78 1.00
C GLY A 17 -0.70 8.87 0.66
N ARG A 18 -1.16 10.02 0.19
CA ARG A 18 -0.31 11.19 -0.11
C ARG A 18 0.35 11.74 1.14
N THR A 19 -0.39 11.89 2.23
CA THR A 19 0.19 12.33 3.52
C THR A 19 1.25 11.35 4.02
N ILE A 20 1.05 10.05 3.84
CA ILE A 20 2.05 9.03 4.20
C ILE A 20 3.30 9.19 3.33
N VAL A 21 3.15 9.37 2.02
CA VAL A 21 4.28 9.60 1.10
C VAL A 21 5.05 10.87 1.48
N GLU A 22 4.35 11.99 1.71
CA GLU A 22 4.96 13.27 2.10
C GLU A 22 5.73 13.15 3.42
N ALA A 23 5.20 12.41 4.40
CA ALA A 23 5.89 12.15 5.67
C ALA A 23 7.15 11.30 5.48
N ILE A 24 7.11 10.29 4.60
CA ILE A 24 8.29 9.46 4.31
C ILE A 24 9.37 10.28 3.58
N LEU A 25 8.99 11.14 2.62
CA LEU A 25 9.92 12.01 1.90
C LEU A 25 10.66 13.00 2.81
N GLN A 26 10.10 13.36 3.96
CA GLN A 26 10.76 14.20 4.96
C GLN A 26 11.81 13.44 5.79
N SER A 27 11.78 12.10 5.76
CA SER A 27 12.77 11.26 6.39
C SER A 27 13.93 10.98 5.43
N SER A 28 15.16 11.09 5.91
CA SER A 28 16.36 10.67 5.16
C SER A 28 16.64 9.16 5.25
N GLU A 29 15.80 8.39 5.94
CA GLU A 29 16.03 6.96 6.23
C GLU A 29 15.43 6.02 5.19
N TYR A 30 14.45 6.51 4.41
CA TYR A 30 13.63 5.69 3.53
C TYR A 30 13.52 6.29 2.14
N GLU A 31 13.54 5.43 1.12
CA GLU A 31 13.08 5.78 -0.21
C GLU A 31 11.60 5.40 -0.33
N VAL A 32 10.82 6.17 -1.09
CA VAL A 32 9.40 5.88 -1.29
C VAL A 32 9.05 5.79 -2.77
N ILE A 33 8.24 4.79 -3.11
CA ILE A 33 7.59 4.64 -4.42
C ILE A 33 6.08 4.58 -4.23
N ILE A 34 5.33 5.07 -5.21
CA ILE A 34 3.87 5.07 -5.17
C ILE A 34 3.36 3.98 -6.10
N LEU A 35 2.52 3.08 -5.61
CA LEU A 35 1.76 2.17 -6.47
C LEU A 35 0.39 2.79 -6.71
N SER A 36 0.02 3.04 -7.97
CA SER A 36 -1.26 3.67 -8.32
C SER A 36 -1.88 3.07 -9.58
N ARG A 37 -3.22 2.95 -9.59
CA ARG A 37 -3.96 2.55 -10.80
C ARG A 37 -4.03 3.65 -11.86
N LYS A 38 -3.83 4.91 -11.45
CA LYS A 38 -3.89 6.09 -12.32
C LYS A 38 -2.51 6.71 -12.42
N LEU A 39 -2.13 7.06 -13.65
CA LEU A 39 -1.00 7.95 -13.90
C LEU A 39 -1.39 9.36 -13.47
N GLU A 40 -0.68 9.88 -12.47
CA GLU A 40 -0.78 11.26 -12.04
C GLU A 40 0.63 11.88 -12.11
N LYS A 41 0.72 13.20 -11.90
CA LYS A 41 2.03 13.86 -11.85
C LYS A 41 2.77 13.40 -10.60
N ASP A 42 4.07 13.17 -10.72
CA ASP A 42 4.92 12.82 -9.58
C ASP A 42 4.82 13.88 -8.49
N ILE A 43 4.57 13.41 -7.26
CA ILE A 43 4.44 14.26 -6.05
C ILE A 43 5.73 14.27 -5.24
N GLY A 44 6.88 14.21 -5.91
CA GLY A 44 8.20 14.06 -5.28
C GLY A 44 8.63 12.60 -5.05
N ALA A 45 7.80 11.63 -5.44
CA ALA A 45 8.10 10.21 -5.44
C ALA A 45 7.65 9.59 -6.77
N PRO A 46 8.39 8.60 -7.31
CA PRO A 46 8.05 7.95 -8.56
C PRO A 46 6.73 7.17 -8.46
N ILE A 47 5.84 7.40 -9.41
CA ILE A 47 4.58 6.65 -9.54
C ILE A 47 4.78 5.44 -10.45
N VAL A 48 4.52 4.25 -9.91
CA VAL A 48 4.49 2.99 -10.63
C VAL A 48 3.03 2.62 -10.91
N PRO A 49 2.63 2.54 -12.20
CA PRO A 49 1.32 2.01 -12.57
C PRO A 49 1.15 0.60 -12.05
N THR A 50 0.04 0.32 -11.39
CA THR A 50 -0.21 -0.99 -10.79
C THR A 50 -1.69 -1.33 -10.85
N ASP A 51 -2.00 -2.48 -11.44
CA ASP A 51 -3.29 -3.13 -11.26
C ASP A 51 -3.25 -3.98 -9.99
N TYR A 52 -4.06 -3.62 -9.00
CA TYR A 52 -4.10 -4.35 -7.73
C TYR A 52 -4.73 -5.74 -7.86
N TYR A 53 -5.30 -6.11 -9.01
CA TYR A 53 -5.78 -7.48 -9.26
C TYR A 53 -4.74 -8.43 -9.85
N ASP A 54 -3.54 -7.94 -10.19
CA ASP A 54 -2.47 -8.76 -10.74
C ASP A 54 -1.38 -9.00 -9.68
N THR A 55 -1.57 -10.04 -8.86
CA THR A 55 -0.63 -10.45 -7.81
C THR A 55 0.79 -10.66 -8.36
N LYS A 56 0.94 -11.24 -9.56
CA LYS A 56 2.26 -11.53 -10.14
C LYS A 56 2.99 -10.25 -10.55
N ALA A 57 2.28 -9.32 -11.18
CA ALA A 57 2.84 -8.03 -11.54
C ALA A 57 3.25 -7.24 -10.29
N ILE A 58 2.42 -7.25 -9.24
CA ILE A 58 2.75 -6.59 -7.96
C ILE A 58 4.00 -7.22 -7.35
N THR A 59 4.07 -8.55 -7.21
CA THR A 59 5.27 -9.23 -6.67
C THR A 59 6.53 -8.85 -7.45
N LYS A 60 6.44 -8.84 -8.78
CA LYS A 60 7.56 -8.43 -9.63
C LYS A 60 7.98 -6.98 -9.38
N ILE A 61 7.03 -6.05 -9.25
CA ILE A 61 7.33 -4.65 -8.91
C ILE A 61 8.04 -4.56 -7.55
N LEU A 62 7.55 -5.29 -6.54
CA LEU A 62 8.16 -5.31 -5.21
C LEU A 62 9.61 -5.79 -5.29
N GLU A 63 9.87 -6.88 -6.01
CA GLU A 63 11.22 -7.45 -6.17
C GLU A 63 12.15 -6.58 -7.03
N ASP A 64 11.70 -6.13 -8.20
CA ASP A 64 12.49 -5.30 -9.12
C ASP A 64 12.91 -3.96 -8.46
N ARG A 65 12.13 -3.47 -7.49
CA ARG A 65 12.39 -2.24 -6.74
C ARG A 65 12.94 -2.50 -5.32
N ASN A 66 13.20 -3.75 -4.95
CA ASN A 66 13.68 -4.16 -3.63
C ASN A 66 12.86 -3.56 -2.46
N VAL A 67 11.52 -3.59 -2.60
CA VAL A 67 10.59 -3.03 -1.62
C VAL A 67 10.64 -3.85 -0.35
N HIS A 68 11.13 -3.24 0.72
CA HIS A 68 11.17 -3.85 2.05
C HIS A 68 9.80 -3.78 2.74
N THR A 69 9.13 -2.63 2.66
CA THR A 69 7.85 -2.38 3.34
C THR A 69 6.79 -1.97 2.32
N LEU A 70 5.67 -2.70 2.29
CA LEU A 70 4.47 -2.29 1.57
C LEU A 70 3.47 -1.66 2.55
N VAL A 71 2.94 -0.50 2.20
CA VAL A 71 1.91 0.21 2.94
C VAL A 71 0.68 0.35 2.06
N SER A 72 -0.46 -0.11 2.56
CA SER A 72 -1.74 -0.02 1.88
C SER A 72 -2.52 1.18 2.41
N ALA A 73 -2.86 2.11 1.51
CA ALA A 73 -3.75 3.24 1.76
C ALA A 73 -4.91 3.25 0.73
N ILE A 74 -5.22 2.08 0.17
CA ILE A 74 -6.32 1.93 -0.77
C ILE A 74 -7.67 1.89 -0.04
N THR A 75 -8.71 2.35 -0.70
CA THR A 75 -10.07 2.27 -0.14
C THR A 75 -10.60 0.84 -0.22
N MET A 76 -11.06 0.30 0.91
CA MET A 76 -11.60 -1.06 1.02
C MET A 76 -13.04 -1.23 0.53
N GLY A 77 -13.38 -0.59 -0.59
CA GLY A 77 -14.68 -0.78 -1.23
C GLY A 77 -14.66 -2.00 -2.14
N SER A 78 -15.64 -2.90 -2.00
CA SER A 78 -15.92 -3.89 -3.05
C SER A 78 -16.27 -3.14 -4.33
N PRO A 79 -15.62 -3.45 -5.47
CA PRO A 79 -15.99 -2.82 -6.72
C PRO A 79 -17.40 -3.25 -7.11
N ALA A 80 -18.03 -2.46 -7.97
CA ALA A 80 -19.40 -2.73 -8.45
C ALA A 80 -19.54 -4.08 -9.19
N ASP A 81 -18.42 -4.66 -9.64
CA ASP A 81 -18.37 -5.96 -10.32
C ASP A 81 -18.33 -7.17 -9.37
N GLY A 82 -18.42 -6.95 -8.05
CA GLY A 82 -18.51 -8.02 -7.06
C GLY A 82 -17.18 -8.73 -6.76
N ARG A 83 -16.05 -8.25 -7.30
CA ARG A 83 -14.73 -8.79 -6.94
C ARG A 83 -14.40 -8.57 -5.46
N PRO A 84 -13.58 -9.45 -4.86
CA PRO A 84 -13.11 -9.24 -3.51
C PRO A 84 -12.27 -7.95 -3.41
N PRO A 85 -12.09 -7.40 -2.20
CA PRO A 85 -11.30 -6.20 -2.04
C PRO A 85 -9.85 -6.39 -2.54
N PRO A 86 -9.32 -5.43 -3.33
CA PRO A 86 -8.03 -5.58 -4.01
C PRO A 86 -6.83 -5.72 -3.06
N GLU A 87 -6.99 -5.38 -1.77
CA GLU A 87 -5.92 -5.52 -0.77
C GLU A 87 -5.47 -6.97 -0.57
N ILE A 88 -6.36 -7.95 -0.78
CA ILE A 88 -6.02 -9.36 -0.65
C ILE A 88 -4.85 -9.72 -1.59
N GLN A 89 -4.83 -9.14 -2.80
CA GLN A 89 -3.76 -9.38 -3.76
C GLN A 89 -2.46 -8.69 -3.34
N LEU A 90 -2.53 -7.52 -2.71
CA LEU A 90 -1.36 -6.84 -2.14
C LEU A 90 -0.73 -7.69 -1.01
N ILE A 91 -1.57 -8.27 -0.14
CA ILE A 91 -1.12 -9.17 0.93
C ILE A 91 -0.43 -10.40 0.34
N GLN A 92 -1.07 -11.05 -0.63
CA GLN A 92 -0.50 -12.23 -1.31
C GLN A 92 0.80 -11.90 -2.04
N ALA A 93 0.89 -10.73 -2.67
CA ALA A 93 2.08 -10.31 -3.39
C ALA A 93 3.25 -10.00 -2.46
N ALA A 94 2.97 -9.38 -1.30
CA ALA A 94 3.96 -9.12 -0.26
C ALA A 94 4.49 -10.41 0.37
N ASP A 95 3.62 -11.38 0.63
CA ASP A 95 4.01 -12.71 1.14
C ASP A 95 4.87 -13.48 0.14
N ALA A 96 4.53 -13.40 -1.15
CA ALA A 96 5.28 -14.06 -2.23
C ALA A 96 6.62 -13.39 -2.54
N SER A 97 6.81 -12.11 -2.19
CA SER A 97 8.04 -11.36 -2.50
C SER A 97 9.19 -11.76 -1.59
N LYS A 98 10.37 -12.00 -2.18
CA LYS A 98 11.57 -12.36 -1.39
C LYS A 98 12.13 -11.19 -0.58
N CYS A 99 11.90 -9.97 -1.03
CA CYS A 99 12.49 -8.77 -0.43
C CYS A 99 11.57 -8.07 0.57
N THR A 100 10.25 -8.21 0.42
CA THR A 100 9.27 -7.59 1.33
C THR A 100 9.25 -8.32 2.67
N LYS A 101 9.42 -7.57 3.76
CA LYS A 101 9.47 -8.08 5.14
C LYS A 101 8.34 -7.54 6.01
N ARG A 102 7.63 -6.52 5.54
CA ARG A 102 6.53 -5.89 6.26
C ARG A 102 5.43 -5.47 5.29
N MET A 103 4.19 -5.72 5.69
CA MET A 103 2.99 -5.19 5.07
C MET A 103 2.17 -4.46 6.13
N ILE A 104 1.73 -3.24 5.83
CA ILE A 104 0.79 -2.46 6.64
C ILE A 104 -0.53 -2.41 5.87
N SER A 105 -1.57 -3.06 6.40
CA SER A 105 -2.91 -3.08 5.83
C SER A 105 -3.60 -1.71 5.94
N SER A 106 -4.59 -1.47 5.08
CA SER A 106 -5.36 -0.23 5.00
C SER A 106 -6.42 -0.18 6.10
N ASP A 107 -5.93 -0.10 7.33
CA ASP A 107 -6.74 0.04 8.54
C ASP A 107 -6.34 1.31 9.29
N TRP A 108 -6.77 2.45 8.75
CA TRP A 108 -6.46 3.79 9.25
C TRP A 108 -7.61 4.39 10.06
N GLY A 109 -8.57 3.55 10.45
CA GLY A 109 -9.78 3.92 11.17
C GLY A 109 -9.66 3.71 12.68
N PHE A 110 -10.80 3.44 13.30
CA PHE A 110 -10.84 3.11 14.73
C PHE A 110 -10.31 1.70 14.98
N PRO A 111 -9.58 1.48 16.09
CA PRO A 111 -9.18 0.14 16.48
C PRO A 111 -10.37 -0.81 16.55
N HIS A 112 -10.23 -1.99 15.96
CA HIS A 112 -11.22 -3.05 16.09
C HIS A 112 -11.18 -3.63 17.52
N THR A 113 -12.01 -3.09 18.42
CA THR A 113 -12.24 -3.70 19.74
C THR A 113 -13.54 -4.51 19.74
N LYS A 114 -13.57 -5.59 20.53
CA LYS A 114 -14.80 -6.39 20.72
C LYS A 114 -15.96 -5.49 21.18
N GLU A 115 -15.68 -4.52 22.04
CA GLU A 115 -16.68 -3.57 22.56
C GLU A 115 -17.28 -2.68 21.47
N LEU A 116 -16.48 -2.22 20.49
CA LEU A 116 -16.96 -1.43 19.37
C LEU A 116 -17.79 -2.26 18.38
N SER A 117 -17.52 -3.57 18.24
CA SER A 117 -18.27 -4.46 17.33
C SER A 117 -19.74 -4.66 17.73
N PHE A 118 -20.08 -4.55 19.02
CA PHE A 118 -21.44 -4.74 19.52
C PHE A 118 -22.31 -3.48 19.49
N ARG A 119 -21.72 -2.29 19.22
CA ARG A 119 -22.44 -1.01 19.26
C ARG A 119 -23.04 -0.58 17.93
N ILE A 120 -22.80 -1.33 16.85
CA ILE A 120 -23.43 -1.12 15.54
C ILE A 120 -24.51 -2.20 15.37
N ARG A 121 -25.61 -2.05 16.11
CA ARG A 121 -26.90 -2.62 15.72
C ARG A 121 -27.76 -1.45 15.26
N ILE A 122 -27.92 -1.34 13.93
CA ILE A 122 -28.95 -0.54 13.28
C ILE A 122 -30.24 -1.35 13.20
#